data_AF-A0A7V0Q4Q3-F1
#
_entry.id   AF-A0A7V0Q4Q3-F1
#
_cell.length_a   1.000
_cell.length_b   1.000
_cell.length_c   1.000
_cell.angle_alpha   90.00
_cell.angle_beta   90.00
_cell.angle_gamma   90.00
#
_symmetry.space_group_name_H-M   'P 1'
#
loop_
_entity.id
_entity.type
_entity.pdbx_description
1 polymer ?
#
loop_
_entity_poly.entity_id
_entity_poly.type
_entity_poly.pdbx_seq_one_letter_code
_entity_poly.pdbx_strand_id
1 'polypeptide(L)'
;IMVDPKRVELSQYNGVPNLLTKVITNPKKAADALQWVVAEMDRRYDLVADAQVRDIVGYREKWDADALDRDAFDRFPYIVVIVDELNDLMMVAGRQVEAAIVRIAQMARAVGIHLVIATQRPSVDVITGVIKANIPSRLAFSVASMADSRVILDTGGAEKLVGMGDMLVATATHPRPERIQGAWVSEDEIHSVVSWVKQQRKARYEDQVIEAVARQQQAAAEKDEGEDAALLRQAMELVVRSQLGSTSMLQRKLRVGFARAGRLMDILERKGVVGPSEGSKARAVLMTVEEFEELLAGAGTQA
;
A
#
# COMPACT_ATOMS: atom_id res chain seq x y z
N ILE A 1 0.85 -14.49 -4.06
CA ILE A 1 -0.49 -14.13 -3.53
C ILE A 1 -1.34 -13.69 -4.72
N MET A 2 -2.56 -14.18 -4.83
CA MET A 2 -3.48 -13.85 -5.93
C MET A 2 -4.77 -13.28 -5.38
N VAL A 3 -5.20 -12.15 -5.93
CA VAL A 3 -6.44 -11.45 -5.59
C VAL A 3 -7.32 -11.37 -6.82
N ASP A 4 -8.50 -11.97 -6.75
CA ASP A 4 -9.49 -12.06 -7.82
C ASP A 4 -10.89 -11.90 -7.21
N PRO A 5 -11.36 -10.65 -7.03
CA PRO A 5 -12.65 -10.36 -6.43
C PRO A 5 -13.83 -10.93 -7.24
N LYS A 6 -13.66 -11.07 -8.56
CA LYS A 6 -14.70 -11.53 -9.49
C LYS A 6 -14.80 -13.05 -9.58
N ARG A 7 -13.78 -13.78 -9.12
CA ARG A 7 -13.67 -15.26 -9.13
C ARG A 7 -13.63 -15.88 -10.52
N VAL A 8 -13.18 -15.12 -11.51
CA VAL A 8 -13.22 -15.55 -12.91
C VAL A 8 -11.84 -16.01 -13.35
N GLU A 9 -10.83 -15.15 -13.20
CA GLU A 9 -9.56 -15.33 -13.91
C GLU A 9 -8.57 -16.19 -13.13
N LEU A 10 -8.42 -15.95 -11.82
CA LEU A 10 -7.33 -16.53 -11.03
C LEU A 10 -7.76 -17.74 -10.20
N SER A 11 -9.06 -17.97 -10.03
CA SER A 11 -9.58 -19.04 -9.17
C SER A 11 -9.12 -20.45 -9.58
N GLN A 12 -8.83 -20.67 -10.87
CA GLN A 12 -8.27 -21.91 -11.41
C GLN A 12 -6.89 -22.30 -10.83
N TYR A 13 -6.10 -21.33 -10.36
CA TYR A 13 -4.79 -21.57 -9.77
C TYR A 13 -4.85 -22.10 -8.33
N ASN A 14 -6.01 -22.15 -7.68
CA ASN A 14 -6.15 -22.71 -6.34
C ASN A 14 -5.61 -24.15 -6.27
N GLY A 15 -4.76 -24.42 -5.27
CA GLY A 15 -4.09 -25.71 -5.09
C GLY A 15 -2.69 -25.79 -5.68
N VAL A 16 -2.27 -24.79 -6.46
CA VAL A 16 -0.87 -24.70 -6.92
C VAL A 16 0.05 -24.50 -5.69
N PRO A 17 1.14 -25.28 -5.55
CA PRO A 17 2.01 -25.26 -4.37
C PRO A 17 2.73 -23.94 -4.11
N ASN A 18 2.77 -23.03 -5.07
CA ASN A 18 3.41 -21.71 -4.96
C ASN A 18 2.52 -20.67 -4.24
N LEU A 19 1.24 -20.97 -4.06
CA LEU A 19 0.30 -20.06 -3.39
C LEU A 19 0.52 -20.05 -1.87
N LEU A 20 0.79 -18.87 -1.33
CA LEU A 20 0.85 -18.63 0.13
C LEU A 20 -0.54 -18.68 0.79
N THR A 21 -1.59 -18.39 0.04
CA THR A 21 -3.00 -18.40 0.47
C THR A 21 -3.84 -18.86 -0.69
N LYS A 22 -5.04 -19.38 -0.42
CA LYS A 22 -6.07 -19.50 -1.46
C LYS A 22 -6.28 -18.15 -2.15
N VAL A 23 -6.72 -18.20 -3.40
CA VAL A 23 -7.05 -17.00 -4.17
C VAL A 23 -8.05 -16.16 -3.38
N ILE A 24 -7.69 -14.91 -3.13
CA ILE A 24 -8.45 -14.02 -2.27
C ILE A 24 -9.55 -13.38 -3.11
N THR A 25 -10.79 -13.64 -2.72
CA THR A 25 -11.98 -13.13 -3.45
C THR A 25 -12.70 -12.03 -2.70
N ASN A 26 -12.40 -11.84 -1.41
CA ASN A 26 -12.99 -10.79 -0.60
C ASN A 26 -12.08 -9.55 -0.61
N PRO A 27 -12.55 -8.37 -1.04
CA PRO A 27 -11.74 -7.16 -1.10
C PRO A 27 -11.13 -6.72 0.24
N LYS A 28 -11.86 -6.90 1.35
CA LYS A 28 -11.34 -6.59 2.69
C LYS A 28 -10.17 -7.51 3.06
N LYS A 29 -10.32 -8.82 2.82
CA LYS A 29 -9.22 -9.78 3.01
C LYS A 29 -8.01 -9.49 2.10
N ALA A 30 -8.24 -8.93 0.92
CA ALA A 30 -7.16 -8.54 0.03
C ALA A 30 -6.38 -7.33 0.57
N ALA A 31 -7.08 -6.34 1.14
CA ALA A 31 -6.44 -5.23 1.84
C ALA A 31 -5.62 -5.73 3.05
N ASP A 32 -6.17 -6.66 3.83
CA ASP A 32 -5.47 -7.33 4.94
C ASP A 32 -4.20 -8.07 4.46
N ALA A 33 -4.30 -8.80 3.33
CA ALA A 33 -3.15 -9.48 2.75
C ALA A 33 -2.06 -8.52 2.26
N LEU A 34 -2.42 -7.36 1.69
CA LEU A 34 -1.44 -6.32 1.33
C LEU A 34 -0.72 -5.75 2.57
N GLN A 35 -1.43 -5.60 3.68
CA GLN A 35 -0.81 -5.19 4.96
C GLN A 35 0.13 -6.27 5.52
N TRP A 36 -0.24 -7.55 5.43
CA TRP A 36 0.69 -8.63 5.74
C TRP A 36 1.95 -8.59 4.86
N VAL A 37 1.81 -8.31 3.56
CA VAL A 37 2.96 -8.19 2.65
C VAL A 37 3.89 -7.05 3.09
N VAL A 38 3.34 -5.95 3.57
CA VAL A 38 4.11 -4.84 4.16
C VAL A 38 4.83 -5.29 5.44
N ALA A 39 4.18 -6.06 6.32
CA ALA A 39 4.82 -6.59 7.53
C ALA A 39 5.96 -7.57 7.21
N GLU A 40 5.73 -8.47 6.25
CA GLU A 40 6.74 -9.42 5.78
C GLU A 40 7.90 -8.70 5.07
N MET A 41 7.64 -7.59 4.38
CA MET A 41 8.68 -6.73 3.83
C MET A 41 9.58 -6.17 4.93
N ASP A 42 9.00 -5.62 6.00
CA ASP A 42 9.76 -5.08 7.14
C ASP A 42 10.59 -6.18 7.82
N ARG A 43 9.99 -7.33 8.11
CA ARG A 43 10.68 -8.50 8.69
C ARG A 43 11.88 -8.93 7.85
N ARG A 44 11.74 -8.97 6.52
CA ARG A 44 12.84 -9.33 5.62
C ARG A 44 13.94 -8.27 5.60
N TYR A 45 13.59 -7.01 5.77
CA TYR A 45 14.58 -5.95 5.90
C TYR A 45 15.44 -6.13 7.15
N ASP A 46 14.82 -6.48 8.28
CA ASP A 46 15.54 -6.79 9.51
C ASP A 46 16.49 -7.98 9.29
N LEU A 47 16.01 -9.09 8.68
CA LEU A 47 16.85 -10.25 8.36
C LEU A 47 18.02 -9.91 7.42
N VAL A 48 17.79 -9.09 6.39
CA VAL A 48 18.83 -8.65 5.45
C VAL A 48 19.86 -7.75 6.14
N ALA A 49 19.40 -6.85 7.02
CA ALA A 49 20.26 -5.96 7.78
C ALA A 49 21.12 -6.73 8.80
N ASP A 50 20.51 -7.64 9.55
CA ASP A 50 21.19 -8.49 10.55
C ASP A 50 22.19 -9.44 9.90
N ALA A 51 21.87 -9.95 8.71
CA ALA A 51 22.80 -10.72 7.89
C ALA A 51 23.92 -9.86 7.26
N GLN A 52 23.89 -8.53 7.43
CA GLN A 52 24.85 -7.57 6.87
C GLN A 52 25.00 -7.71 5.36
N VAL A 53 23.87 -7.77 4.64
CA VAL A 53 23.81 -7.79 3.18
C VAL A 53 22.85 -6.71 2.67
N ARG A 54 22.86 -6.45 1.37
CA ARG A 54 22.08 -5.35 0.77
C ARG A 54 20.73 -5.79 0.22
N ASP A 55 20.61 -7.06 -0.14
CA ASP A 55 19.45 -7.60 -0.83
C ASP A 55 19.28 -9.11 -0.60
N ILE A 56 18.17 -9.63 -1.09
CA ILE A 56 17.80 -11.05 -1.04
C ILE A 56 18.82 -11.98 -1.73
N VAL A 57 19.56 -11.50 -2.73
CA VAL A 57 20.55 -12.33 -3.43
C VAL A 57 21.72 -12.57 -2.48
N GLY A 58 22.30 -11.50 -1.93
CA GLY A 58 23.37 -11.62 -0.95
C GLY A 58 22.94 -12.37 0.32
N TYR A 59 21.69 -12.19 0.75
CA TYR A 59 21.13 -12.94 1.88
C TYR A 59 21.12 -14.45 1.61
N ARG A 60 20.60 -14.86 0.43
CA ARG A 60 20.53 -16.27 0.04
C ARG A 60 21.90 -16.88 -0.16
N GLU A 61 22.85 -16.15 -0.74
CA GLU A 61 24.23 -16.63 -0.87
C GLU A 61 24.85 -16.95 0.50
N LYS A 62 24.71 -16.06 1.49
CA LYS A 62 25.17 -16.33 2.86
C LYS A 62 24.43 -17.50 3.52
N TRP A 63 23.11 -17.56 3.36
CA TRP A 63 22.30 -18.64 3.90
C TRP A 63 22.64 -20.01 3.29
N ASP A 64 22.80 -20.07 1.96
CA ASP A 64 23.08 -21.31 1.23
C ASP A 64 24.54 -21.75 1.46
N ALA A 65 25.45 -20.82 1.79
CA ALA A 65 26.83 -21.10 2.21
C ALA A 65 26.99 -21.45 3.72
N ASP A 66 25.89 -21.60 4.46
CA ASP A 66 25.87 -21.90 5.91
C ASP A 66 26.62 -20.85 6.76
N ALA A 67 26.68 -19.61 6.27
CA ALA A 67 27.36 -18.49 6.93
C ALA A 67 26.43 -17.69 7.87
N LEU A 68 25.19 -18.14 8.06
CA LEU A 68 24.20 -17.56 8.96
C LEU A 68 23.72 -18.61 9.95
N ASP A 69 23.44 -18.18 11.18
CA ASP A 69 22.88 -19.04 12.22
C ASP A 69 21.48 -19.52 11.82
N ARG A 70 21.30 -20.85 11.76
CA ARG A 70 20.04 -21.49 11.35
C ARG A 70 18.92 -21.34 12.38
N ASP A 71 19.25 -21.03 13.62
CA ASP A 71 18.27 -20.80 14.69
C ASP A 71 17.75 -19.36 14.70
N ALA A 72 18.57 -18.41 14.22
CA ALA A 72 18.24 -16.98 14.18
C ALA A 72 17.70 -16.50 12.82
N PHE A 73 18.08 -17.17 11.73
CA PHE A 73 17.71 -16.78 10.37
C PHE A 73 16.90 -17.88 9.68
N ASP A 74 16.12 -17.51 8.68
CA ASP A 74 15.39 -18.44 7.82
C ASP A 74 15.50 -18.09 6.33
N ARG A 75 15.38 -19.08 5.46
CA ARG A 75 15.33 -18.85 4.01
C ARG A 75 13.94 -18.43 3.57
N PHE A 76 13.83 -17.31 2.85
CA PHE A 76 12.54 -16.85 2.31
C PHE A 76 12.50 -16.78 0.76
N PRO A 77 11.34 -17.12 0.14
CA PRO A 77 11.15 -17.09 -1.31
C PRO A 77 10.88 -15.68 -1.83
N TYR A 78 10.97 -15.48 -3.15
CA TYR A 78 10.37 -14.28 -3.76
C TYR A 78 8.85 -14.34 -3.57
N ILE A 79 8.23 -13.19 -3.30
CA ILE A 79 6.76 -13.08 -3.27
C ILE A 79 6.32 -12.23 -4.45
N VAL A 80 5.42 -12.78 -5.25
CA VAL A 80 4.69 -12.02 -6.27
C VAL A 80 3.24 -11.89 -5.82
N VAL A 81 2.77 -10.65 -5.76
CA VAL A 81 1.39 -10.29 -5.43
C VAL A 81 0.70 -9.86 -6.72
N ILE A 82 -0.36 -10.58 -7.09
CA ILE A 82 -1.13 -10.33 -8.30
C ILE A 82 -2.52 -9.86 -7.90
N VAL A 83 -2.91 -8.68 -8.37
CA VAL A 83 -4.25 -8.10 -8.20
C VAL A 83 -4.89 -7.98 -9.57
N ASP A 84 -5.93 -8.76 -9.83
CA ASP A 84 -6.61 -8.79 -11.13
C ASP A 84 -7.44 -7.53 -11.41
N GLU A 85 -8.14 -7.02 -10.40
CA GLU A 85 -8.95 -5.82 -10.50
C GLU A 85 -8.72 -4.91 -9.30
N LEU A 86 -7.87 -3.90 -9.47
CA LEU A 86 -7.56 -2.92 -8.42
C LEU A 86 -8.80 -2.12 -8.01
N ASN A 87 -9.68 -1.77 -8.95
CA ASN A 87 -10.84 -0.93 -8.67
C ASN A 87 -11.73 -1.51 -7.56
N ASP A 88 -11.93 -2.83 -7.56
CA ASP A 88 -12.77 -3.52 -6.58
C ASP A 88 -12.19 -3.43 -5.16
N LEU A 89 -10.86 -3.34 -5.05
CA LEU A 89 -10.19 -3.08 -3.77
C LEU A 89 -10.32 -1.62 -3.35
N MET A 90 -10.15 -0.70 -4.29
CA MET A 90 -10.21 0.74 -4.04
C MET A 90 -11.59 1.19 -3.55
N MET A 91 -12.67 0.59 -4.07
CA MET A 91 -14.04 0.86 -3.64
C MET A 91 -14.34 0.45 -2.19
N VAL A 92 -13.62 -0.53 -1.65
CA VAL A 92 -13.85 -1.05 -0.29
C VAL A 92 -12.88 -0.45 0.73
N ALA A 93 -11.60 -0.31 0.36
CA ALA A 93 -10.54 0.06 1.28
C ALA A 93 -9.45 0.94 0.63
N GLY A 94 -9.83 1.87 -0.25
CA GLY A 94 -8.91 2.64 -1.10
C GLY A 94 -7.71 3.27 -0.39
N ARG A 95 -7.92 3.94 0.76
CA ARG A 95 -6.81 4.55 1.53
C ARG A 95 -5.78 3.51 1.99
N GLN A 96 -6.25 2.39 2.54
CA GLN A 96 -5.40 1.33 3.08
C GLN A 96 -4.65 0.59 1.95
N VAL A 97 -5.36 0.32 0.85
CA VAL A 97 -4.81 -0.35 -0.34
C VAL A 97 -3.75 0.50 -1.02
N GLU A 98 -4.03 1.79 -1.26
CA GLU A 98 -3.07 2.73 -1.84
C GLU A 98 -1.80 2.85 -0.98
N ALA A 99 -1.96 3.04 0.35
CA ALA A 99 -0.83 3.14 1.25
C ALA A 99 0.06 1.88 1.22
N ALA A 100 -0.54 0.69 1.18
CA ALA A 100 0.20 -0.56 1.07
C ALA A 100 0.93 -0.68 -0.28
N ILE A 101 0.25 -0.39 -1.39
CA ILE A 101 0.84 -0.43 -2.73
C ILE A 101 2.05 0.49 -2.82
N VAL A 102 1.93 1.73 -2.34
CA VAL A 102 3.02 2.72 -2.35
C VAL A 102 4.20 2.23 -1.54
N ARG A 103 3.96 1.76 -0.31
CA ARG A 103 5.02 1.28 0.59
C ARG A 103 5.76 0.08 0.01
N ILE A 104 5.03 -0.89 -0.54
CA ILE A 104 5.61 -2.05 -1.22
C ILE A 104 6.41 -1.57 -2.43
N ALA A 105 5.83 -0.79 -3.34
CA ALA A 105 6.50 -0.36 -4.56
C ALA A 105 7.80 0.43 -4.30
N GLN A 106 7.87 1.19 -3.20
CA GLN A 106 9.07 1.94 -2.81
C GLN A 106 10.20 1.07 -2.27
N MET A 107 9.88 0.06 -1.45
CA MET A 107 10.89 -0.60 -0.61
C MET A 107 11.05 -2.09 -0.90
N ALA A 108 10.09 -2.75 -1.55
CA ALA A 108 10.06 -4.21 -1.65
C ALA A 108 11.16 -4.85 -2.51
N ARG A 109 11.78 -4.08 -3.42
CA ARG A 109 12.73 -4.61 -4.43
C ARG A 109 13.89 -5.38 -3.81
N ALA A 110 14.54 -4.83 -2.79
CA ALA A 110 15.72 -5.44 -2.17
C ALA A 110 15.38 -6.75 -1.43
N VAL A 111 14.17 -6.86 -0.90
CA VAL A 111 13.69 -8.02 -0.12
C VAL A 111 12.89 -9.03 -0.94
N GLY A 112 12.85 -8.85 -2.27
CA GLY A 112 12.27 -9.80 -3.21
C GLY A 112 10.75 -9.91 -3.17
N ILE A 113 10.06 -8.78 -2.96
CA ILE A 113 8.60 -8.71 -3.07
C ILE A 113 8.26 -7.87 -4.31
N HIS A 114 7.30 -8.35 -5.12
CA HIS A 114 6.92 -7.73 -6.40
C HIS A 114 5.40 -7.64 -6.53
N LEU A 115 4.92 -6.56 -7.13
CA LEU A 115 3.50 -6.30 -7.40
C LEU A 115 3.21 -6.38 -8.90
N VAL A 116 2.11 -7.05 -9.23
CA VAL A 116 1.45 -7.01 -10.54
C VAL A 116 0.02 -6.57 -10.29
N ILE A 117 -0.36 -5.42 -10.83
CA ILE A 117 -1.66 -4.81 -10.61
C ILE A 117 -2.33 -4.61 -11.97
N ALA A 118 -3.51 -5.17 -12.12
CA ALA A 118 -4.37 -5.01 -13.28
C ALA A 118 -5.66 -4.28 -12.90
N THR A 119 -6.26 -3.64 -13.90
CA THR A 119 -7.57 -2.99 -13.80
C THR A 119 -8.17 -2.87 -15.19
N GLN A 120 -9.48 -3.09 -15.29
CA GLN A 120 -10.22 -2.78 -16.52
C GLN A 120 -10.74 -1.34 -16.54
N ARG A 121 -10.60 -0.62 -15.42
CA ARG A 121 -11.04 0.76 -15.25
C ARG A 121 -9.84 1.69 -15.10
N PRO A 122 -9.27 2.18 -16.21
CA PRO A 122 -8.14 3.11 -16.20
C PRO A 122 -8.60 4.55 -15.90
N SER A 123 -9.18 4.78 -14.71
CA SER A 123 -9.55 6.11 -14.24
C SER A 123 -8.53 6.67 -13.25
N VAL A 124 -8.49 7.99 -13.10
CA VAL A 124 -7.60 8.70 -12.15
C VAL A 124 -7.90 8.31 -10.69
N ASP A 125 -9.16 7.96 -10.39
CA ASP A 125 -9.57 7.55 -9.05
C ASP A 125 -9.06 6.14 -8.68
N VAL A 126 -8.80 5.29 -9.69
CA VAL A 126 -8.24 3.95 -9.50
C VAL A 126 -6.72 3.97 -9.62
N ILE A 127 -6.19 4.62 -10.66
CA ILE A 127 -4.76 4.76 -10.92
C ILE A 127 -4.33 6.17 -10.51
N THR A 128 -4.24 6.38 -9.20
CA THR A 128 -3.92 7.69 -8.63
C THR A 128 -2.50 8.11 -8.97
N GLY A 129 -2.23 9.42 -8.90
CA GLY A 129 -0.88 9.96 -9.13
C GLY A 129 0.18 9.37 -8.20
N VAL A 130 -0.21 9.02 -6.96
CA VAL A 130 0.69 8.40 -5.98
C VAL A 130 1.06 6.98 -6.40
N ILE A 131 0.09 6.18 -6.89
CA ILE A 131 0.37 4.84 -7.43
C ILE A 131 1.30 4.96 -8.65
N LYS A 132 0.99 5.86 -9.60
CA LYS A 132 1.81 6.05 -10.81
C LYS A 132 3.25 6.45 -10.48
N ALA A 133 3.44 7.34 -9.52
CA ALA A 133 4.77 7.80 -9.13
C ALA A 133 5.68 6.66 -8.62
N ASN A 134 5.11 5.59 -8.07
CA ASN A 134 5.88 4.48 -7.50
C ASN A 134 5.92 3.22 -8.39
N ILE A 135 5.09 3.14 -9.44
CA ILE A 135 5.07 2.02 -10.39
C ILE A 135 5.46 2.53 -11.78
N PRO A 136 6.77 2.54 -12.11
CA PRO A 136 7.27 3.10 -13.37
C PRO A 136 7.09 2.16 -14.57
N SER A 137 6.99 0.85 -14.35
CA SER A 137 6.76 -0.13 -15.43
C SER A 137 5.27 -0.34 -15.62
N ARG A 138 4.77 -0.13 -16.84
CA ARG A 138 3.35 -0.10 -17.17
C ARG A 138 3.10 -0.74 -18.52
N LEU A 139 1.95 -1.36 -18.64
CA LEU A 139 1.47 -2.02 -19.85
C LEU A 139 0.03 -1.59 -20.06
N ALA A 140 -0.31 -1.23 -21.29
CA ALA A 140 -1.67 -0.94 -21.69
C ALA A 140 -2.05 -1.81 -22.89
N PHE A 141 -3.11 -2.59 -22.74
CA PHE A 141 -3.85 -3.16 -23.88
C PHE A 141 -4.71 -2.09 -24.55
N SER A 142 -5.47 -2.47 -25.57
CA SER A 142 -6.43 -1.57 -26.21
C SER A 142 -7.41 -0.98 -25.19
N VAL A 143 -7.55 0.34 -25.22
CA VAL A 143 -8.44 1.12 -24.35
C VAL A 143 -9.43 1.94 -25.18
N ALA A 144 -10.53 2.37 -24.55
CA ALA A 144 -11.61 3.06 -25.25
C ALA A 144 -11.24 4.46 -25.74
N SER A 145 -10.34 5.15 -25.02
CA SER A 145 -10.02 6.55 -25.33
C SER A 145 -8.56 6.92 -25.10
N MET A 146 -8.13 8.02 -25.74
CA MET A 146 -6.81 8.61 -25.50
C MET A 146 -6.66 9.10 -24.04
N ALA A 147 -7.77 9.46 -23.37
CA ALA A 147 -7.73 9.83 -21.96
C ALA A 147 -7.33 8.62 -21.10
N ASP A 148 -7.92 7.45 -21.33
CA ASP A 148 -7.58 6.20 -20.67
C ASP A 148 -6.12 5.79 -20.91
N SER A 149 -5.64 5.96 -22.15
CA SER A 149 -4.22 5.72 -22.49
C SER A 149 -3.30 6.61 -21.65
N ARG A 150 -3.64 7.91 -21.49
CA ARG A 150 -2.85 8.84 -20.67
C ARG A 150 -2.91 8.52 -19.18
N VAL A 151 -4.03 7.97 -18.69
CA VAL A 151 -4.10 7.53 -17.29
C VAL A 151 -3.08 6.43 -17.04
N ILE A 152 -2.94 5.45 -17.95
CA ILE A 152 -2.01 4.33 -17.79
C ILE A 152 -0.55 4.72 -18.14
N LEU A 153 -0.31 5.31 -19.31
CA LEU A 153 1.03 5.47 -19.89
C LEU A 153 1.57 6.91 -19.85
N ASP A 154 0.80 7.88 -19.33
CA ASP A 154 1.08 9.32 -19.41
C ASP A 154 1.15 9.87 -20.86
N THR A 155 0.86 9.03 -21.86
CA THR A 155 0.79 9.38 -23.28
C THR A 155 -0.40 8.70 -23.97
N GLY A 156 -0.82 9.24 -25.11
CA GLY A 156 -1.74 8.57 -26.02
C GLY A 156 -1.06 7.45 -26.80
N GLY A 157 -1.85 6.55 -27.38
CA GLY A 157 -1.40 5.47 -28.26
C GLY A 157 -2.15 4.16 -28.02
N ALA A 158 -2.55 3.87 -26.79
CA ALA A 158 -3.22 2.60 -26.46
C ALA A 158 -4.64 2.52 -27.08
N GLU A 159 -5.29 3.66 -27.32
CA GLU A 159 -6.59 3.73 -27.99
C GLU A 159 -6.55 3.32 -29.48
N LYS A 160 -5.35 3.17 -30.05
CA LYS A 160 -5.12 2.78 -31.44
C LYS A 160 -4.75 1.30 -31.60
N LEU A 161 -4.65 0.57 -30.49
CA LEU A 161 -4.33 -0.85 -30.49
C LEU A 161 -5.53 -1.67 -30.98
N VAL A 162 -5.25 -2.77 -31.66
CA VAL A 162 -6.28 -3.59 -32.34
C VAL A 162 -6.93 -4.63 -31.42
N GLY A 163 -6.52 -4.72 -30.16
CA GLY A 163 -6.99 -5.71 -29.19
C GLY A 163 -6.28 -7.06 -29.33
N MET A 164 -6.86 -8.13 -28.79
CA MET A 164 -6.38 -9.51 -28.94
C MET A 164 -4.87 -9.70 -28.64
N GLY A 165 -4.40 -9.12 -27.52
CA GLY A 165 -3.01 -9.21 -27.10
C GLY A 165 -2.10 -8.06 -27.58
N ASP A 166 -2.55 -7.21 -28.49
CA ASP A 166 -1.80 -6.01 -28.89
C ASP A 166 -1.71 -5.01 -27.74
N MET A 167 -0.50 -4.59 -27.38
CA MET A 167 -0.21 -3.78 -26.20
C MET A 167 0.92 -2.78 -26.41
N LEU A 168 0.93 -1.74 -25.59
CA LEU A 168 2.06 -0.84 -25.40
C LEU A 168 2.71 -1.10 -24.04
N VAL A 169 4.04 -1.21 -24.01
CA VAL A 169 4.83 -1.47 -22.81
C VAL A 169 5.84 -0.36 -22.60
N ALA A 170 5.81 0.24 -21.41
CA ALA A 170 6.84 1.15 -20.93
C ALA A 170 7.46 0.57 -19.65
N THR A 171 8.78 0.59 -19.53
CA THR A 171 9.49 0.06 -18.36
C THR A 171 10.28 1.16 -17.68
N ALA A 172 10.69 0.92 -16.42
CA ALA A 172 11.55 1.86 -15.69
C ALA A 172 12.83 2.24 -16.45
N THR A 173 13.39 1.31 -17.25
CA THR A 173 14.60 1.55 -18.05
C THR A 173 14.31 2.04 -19.47
N HIS A 174 13.12 1.75 -20.01
CA HIS A 174 12.67 2.17 -21.33
C HIS A 174 11.31 2.89 -21.20
N PRO A 175 11.32 4.19 -20.88
CA PRO A 175 10.08 4.92 -20.56
C PRO A 175 9.26 5.29 -21.80
N ARG A 176 9.83 5.17 -23.01
CA ARG A 176 9.06 5.33 -24.26
C ARG A 176 8.28 4.04 -24.52
N PRO A 177 6.94 4.10 -24.68
CA PRO A 177 6.17 2.89 -24.92
C PRO A 177 6.56 2.20 -26.23
N GLU A 178 6.82 0.91 -26.15
CA GLU A 178 7.07 0.03 -27.28
C GLU A 178 5.82 -0.83 -27.53
N ARG A 179 5.47 -1.01 -28.81
CA ARG A 179 4.32 -1.85 -29.19
C ARG A 179 4.76 -3.31 -29.27
N ILE A 180 4.04 -4.18 -28.57
CA ILE A 180 4.32 -5.61 -28.47
C ILE A 180 3.03 -6.39 -28.70
N GLN A 181 3.12 -7.54 -29.36
CA GLN A 181 2.02 -8.49 -29.48
C GLN A 181 2.15 -9.54 -28.37
N GLY A 182 1.16 -9.63 -27.49
CA GLY A 182 1.08 -10.63 -26.44
C GLY A 182 0.93 -12.04 -26.99
N ALA A 183 1.59 -12.98 -26.32
CA ALA A 183 1.40 -14.40 -26.60
C ALA A 183 0.00 -14.82 -26.16
N TRP A 184 -0.73 -15.48 -27.06
CA TRP A 184 -1.99 -16.12 -26.74
C TRP A 184 -1.73 -17.43 -26.01
N VAL A 185 -2.47 -17.67 -24.93
CA VAL A 185 -2.49 -18.94 -24.20
C VAL A 185 -3.94 -19.32 -23.99
N SER A 186 -4.31 -20.53 -24.39
CA SER A 186 -5.66 -21.06 -24.24
C SER A 186 -5.93 -21.53 -22.80
N GLU A 187 -7.22 -21.62 -22.43
CA GLU A 187 -7.63 -22.17 -21.14
C GLU A 187 -7.16 -23.62 -20.94
N ASP A 188 -7.15 -24.43 -22.01
CA ASP A 188 -6.68 -25.81 -21.97
C ASP A 188 -5.18 -25.89 -21.66
N GLU A 189 -4.37 -25.00 -22.22
CA GLU A 189 -2.94 -24.89 -21.90
C GLU A 189 -2.73 -24.49 -20.44
N ILE A 190 -3.50 -23.50 -19.95
CA ILE A 190 -3.45 -23.08 -18.54
C ILE A 190 -3.83 -24.25 -17.64
N HIS A 191 -4.94 -24.93 -17.91
CA HIS A 191 -5.42 -26.07 -17.13
C HIS A 191 -4.39 -27.20 -17.09
N SER A 192 -3.78 -27.50 -18.23
CA SER A 192 -2.75 -28.54 -18.37
C SER A 192 -1.52 -28.22 -17.51
N VAL A 193 -1.01 -26.98 -17.60
CA VAL A 193 0.14 -26.53 -16.79
C VAL A 193 -0.21 -26.53 -15.31
N VAL A 194 -1.35 -25.94 -14.93
CA VAL A 194 -1.81 -25.86 -13.54
C VAL A 194 -1.94 -27.26 -12.93
N SER A 195 -2.53 -28.20 -13.67
CA SER A 195 -2.67 -29.59 -13.24
C SER A 195 -1.33 -30.28 -13.07
N TRP A 196 -0.41 -30.08 -14.00
CA TRP A 196 0.96 -30.59 -13.91
C TRP A 196 1.70 -30.04 -12.68
N VAL A 197 1.60 -28.73 -12.39
CA VAL A 197 2.24 -28.13 -11.19
C VAL A 197 1.63 -28.67 -9.89
N LYS A 198 0.30 -28.84 -9.83
CA LYS A 198 -0.39 -29.41 -8.65
C LYS A 198 0.08 -30.82 -8.28
N GLN A 199 0.52 -31.61 -9.25
CA GLN A 199 1.02 -32.97 -9.03
C GLN A 199 2.41 -33.00 -8.35
N GLN A 200 3.19 -31.93 -8.47
CA GLN A 200 4.56 -31.89 -7.94
C GLN A 200 4.60 -31.80 -6.41
N ARG A 201 3.68 -31.04 -5.82
CA ARG A 201 3.60 -30.84 -4.36
C ARG A 201 2.21 -30.37 -3.95
N LYS A 202 1.76 -30.80 -2.77
CA LYS A 202 0.56 -30.26 -2.12
C LYS A 202 0.77 -28.79 -1.72
N ALA A 203 -0.25 -27.96 -1.93
CA ALA A 203 -0.26 -26.59 -1.41
C ALA A 203 -0.27 -26.56 0.12
N ARG A 204 0.52 -25.63 0.68
CA ARG A 204 0.54 -25.31 2.11
C ARG A 204 0.23 -23.83 2.22
N TYR A 205 -0.93 -23.51 2.77
CA TYR A 205 -1.38 -22.14 2.93
C TYR A 205 -1.03 -21.62 4.32
N GLU A 206 -0.69 -20.34 4.39
CA GLU A 206 -0.37 -19.58 5.59
C GLU A 206 -1.52 -18.63 5.97
N ASP A 207 -2.76 -19.01 5.64
CA ASP A 207 -3.97 -18.19 5.82
C ASP A 207 -4.08 -17.62 7.25
N GLN A 208 -3.74 -18.42 8.26
CA GLN A 208 -3.80 -18.02 9.67
C GLN A 208 -2.77 -16.95 10.04
N VAL A 209 -1.56 -17.02 9.46
CA VAL A 209 -0.49 -16.05 9.70
C VAL A 209 -0.86 -14.71 9.08
N ILE A 210 -1.39 -14.76 7.86
CA ILE A 210 -1.84 -13.58 7.13
C ILE A 210 -2.97 -12.86 7.90
N GLU A 211 -3.99 -13.61 8.35
CA GLU A 211 -5.10 -13.02 9.09
C GLU A 211 -4.68 -12.47 10.48
N ALA A 212 -3.76 -13.14 11.18
CA ALA A 212 -3.33 -12.73 12.52
C ALA A 212 -2.54 -11.40 12.50
N VAL A 213 -1.58 -11.27 11.58
CA VAL A 213 -0.77 -10.05 11.46
C VAL A 213 -1.61 -8.86 10.99
N ALA A 214 -2.55 -9.08 10.05
CA ALA A 214 -3.44 -8.03 9.60
C ALA A 214 -4.30 -7.46 10.74
N ARG A 215 -4.84 -8.33 11.61
CA ARG A 215 -5.58 -7.90 12.81
C ARG A 215 -4.71 -7.13 13.79
N GLN A 216 -3.46 -7.56 14.00
CA GLN A 216 -2.54 -6.88 14.90
C GLN A 216 -2.20 -5.47 14.40
N GLN A 217 -1.97 -5.31 13.09
CA GLN A 217 -1.70 -4.01 12.48
C GLN A 217 -2.94 -3.10 12.49
N GLN A 218 -4.14 -3.64 12.26
CA GLN A 218 -5.39 -2.88 12.41
C GLN A 218 -5.56 -2.38 13.85
N ALA A 219 -5.37 -3.24 14.85
CA ALA A 219 -5.46 -2.83 16.24
C ALA A 219 -4.40 -1.77 16.63
N ALA A 220 -3.18 -1.86 16.06
CA ALA A 220 -2.14 -0.87 16.26
C ALA A 220 -2.48 0.48 15.59
N ALA A 221 -3.03 0.45 14.38
CA ALA A 221 -3.46 1.65 13.66
C ALA A 221 -4.66 2.34 14.33
N GLU A 222 -5.65 1.57 14.79
CA GLU A 222 -6.79 2.11 15.56
C GLU A 222 -6.32 2.75 16.88
N LYS A 223 -5.30 2.16 17.52
CA LYS A 223 -4.69 2.74 18.71
C LYS A 223 -3.94 4.04 18.42
N ASP A 224 -3.16 4.11 17.33
CA ASP A 224 -2.44 5.33 16.95
C ASP A 224 -3.41 6.44 16.46
N GLU A 225 -4.50 6.10 15.76
CA GLU A 225 -5.56 7.05 15.41
C GLU A 225 -6.28 7.58 16.67
N GLY A 226 -6.52 6.73 17.67
CA GLY A 226 -7.04 7.14 18.98
C GLY A 226 -6.07 8.05 19.76
N GLU A 227 -4.77 7.74 19.74
CA GLU A 227 -3.72 8.57 20.34
C GLU A 227 -3.59 9.92 19.63
N ASP A 228 -3.66 9.96 18.29
CA ASP A 228 -3.64 11.21 17.52
C ASP A 228 -4.89 12.07 17.75
N ALA A 229 -6.07 11.47 17.92
CA ALA A 229 -7.30 12.20 18.27
C ALA A 229 -7.22 12.80 19.69
N ALA A 230 -6.66 12.05 20.65
CA ALA A 230 -6.43 12.53 22.00
C ALA A 230 -5.39 13.66 22.04
N LEU A 231 -4.28 13.50 21.31
CA LEU A 231 -3.23 14.52 21.17
C LEU A 231 -3.75 15.78 20.48
N LEU A 232 -4.62 15.64 19.47
CA LEU A 232 -5.24 16.78 18.81
C LEU A 232 -6.15 17.57 19.75
N ARG A 233 -6.93 16.89 20.58
CA ARG A 233 -7.77 17.55 21.60
C ARG A 233 -6.90 18.30 22.61
N GLN A 234 -5.83 17.67 23.12
CA GLN A 234 -4.89 18.33 24.03
C GLN A 234 -4.16 19.51 23.37
N ALA A 235 -3.78 19.38 22.10
CA ALA A 235 -3.15 20.45 21.33
C ALA A 235 -4.10 21.65 21.16
N MET A 236 -5.36 21.40 20.82
CA MET A 236 -6.40 22.42 20.70
C MET A 236 -6.59 23.16 22.03
N GLU A 237 -6.76 22.42 23.12
CA GLU A 237 -6.92 23.00 24.46
C GLU A 237 -5.72 23.88 24.85
N LEU A 238 -4.49 23.38 24.65
CA LEU A 238 -3.29 24.13 24.97
C LEU A 238 -3.20 25.42 24.16
N VAL A 239 -3.46 25.37 22.86
CA VAL A 239 -3.37 26.55 21.98
C VAL A 239 -4.43 27.57 22.33
N VAL A 240 -5.68 27.15 22.53
CA VAL A 240 -6.80 28.06 22.84
C VAL A 240 -6.64 28.67 24.25
N ARG A 241 -6.35 27.87 25.27
CA ARG A 241 -6.21 28.38 26.64
C ARG A 241 -4.96 29.25 26.83
N SER A 242 -3.86 28.93 26.13
CA SER A 242 -2.62 29.73 26.22
C SER A 242 -2.56 30.89 25.23
N GLN A 243 -3.50 30.97 24.28
CA GLN A 243 -3.52 31.94 23.18
C GLN A 243 -2.19 31.98 22.41
N LEU A 244 -1.52 30.84 22.29
CA LEU A 244 -0.19 30.71 21.68
C LEU A 244 -0.13 29.55 20.68
N GLY A 245 -0.28 29.85 19.39
CA GLY A 245 -0.20 28.89 18.28
C GLY A 245 1.24 28.52 17.88
N SER A 246 2.07 28.04 18.81
CA SER A 246 3.48 27.68 18.54
C SER A 246 3.71 26.17 18.44
N THR A 247 4.30 25.74 17.32
CA THR A 247 4.68 24.33 17.08
C THR A 247 5.67 23.81 18.13
N SER A 248 6.66 24.61 18.50
CA SER A 248 7.65 24.26 19.54
C SER A 248 7.01 24.17 20.93
N MET A 249 5.97 24.97 21.20
CA MET A 249 5.20 24.85 22.44
C MET A 249 4.48 23.50 22.50
N LEU A 250 3.76 23.13 21.44
CA LEU A 250 3.07 21.83 21.35
C LEU A 250 4.04 20.67 21.47
N GLN A 251 5.18 20.73 20.77
CA GLN A 251 6.24 19.72 20.87
C GLN A 251 6.66 19.48 22.33
N ARG A 252 6.95 20.54 23.08
CA ARG A 252 7.41 20.46 24.47
C ARG A 252 6.30 20.04 25.44
N LYS A 253 5.09 20.57 25.28
CA LYS A 253 3.96 20.33 26.20
C LYS A 253 3.36 18.94 26.02
N LEU A 254 3.26 18.46 24.78
CA LEU A 254 2.72 17.13 24.46
C LEU A 254 3.78 16.03 24.40
N ARG A 255 5.08 16.39 24.55
CA ARG A 255 6.22 15.47 24.45
C ARG A 255 6.23 14.67 23.14
N VAL A 256 5.83 15.31 22.04
CA VAL A 256 5.80 14.72 20.70
C VAL A 256 6.96 15.24 19.85
N GLY A 257 7.36 14.50 18.81
CA GLY A 257 8.40 14.97 17.88
C GLY A 257 7.96 16.21 17.07
N PHE A 258 8.92 16.98 16.57
CA PHE A 258 8.67 18.24 15.84
C PHE A 258 7.73 18.06 14.63
N ALA A 259 7.92 16.97 13.85
CA ALA A 259 7.05 16.67 12.70
C ALA A 259 5.59 16.39 13.12
N ARG A 260 5.38 15.69 14.24
CA ARG A 260 4.02 15.41 14.78
C ARG A 260 3.38 16.69 15.30
N ALA A 261 4.14 17.54 16.02
CA ALA A 261 3.68 18.86 16.45
C ALA A 261 3.30 19.78 15.27
N GLY A 262 4.08 19.75 14.19
CA GLY A 262 3.79 20.49 12.96
C GLY A 262 2.48 20.04 12.32
N ARG A 263 2.28 18.73 12.16
CA ARG A 263 1.02 18.16 11.66
C ARG A 263 -0.19 18.56 12.51
N LEU A 264 -0.04 18.52 13.84
CA LEU A 264 -1.10 18.97 14.76
C LEU A 264 -1.47 20.44 14.50
N MET A 265 -0.48 21.31 14.33
CA MET A 265 -0.72 22.73 14.03
C MET A 265 -1.45 22.94 12.70
N ASP A 266 -1.09 22.17 11.66
CA ASP A 266 -1.76 22.24 10.36
C ASP A 266 -3.21 21.71 10.40
N ILE A 267 -3.47 20.73 11.26
CA ILE A 267 -4.84 20.25 11.50
C ILE A 267 -5.65 21.31 12.25
N LEU A 268 -5.06 21.98 13.25
CA LEU A 268 -5.69 23.08 13.96
C LEU A 268 -6.00 24.26 13.04
N GLU A 269 -5.14 24.56 12.06
CA GLU A 269 -5.38 25.58 11.05
C GLU A 269 -6.59 25.23 10.17
N ARG A 270 -6.63 24.00 9.64
CA ARG A 270 -7.77 23.53 8.83
C ARG A 270 -9.09 23.53 9.59
N LYS A 271 -9.04 23.34 10.91
CA LYS A 271 -10.20 23.39 11.80
C LYS A 271 -10.58 24.81 12.23
N GLY A 272 -9.87 25.85 11.75
CA GLY A 272 -10.13 27.24 12.10
C GLY A 272 -9.75 27.59 13.53
N VAL A 273 -8.92 26.78 14.21
CA VAL A 273 -8.45 27.06 15.58
C VAL A 273 -7.29 28.05 15.57
N VAL A 274 -6.43 27.96 14.55
CA VAL A 274 -5.31 28.90 14.34
C VAL A 274 -5.31 29.43 12.91
N GLY A 275 -4.71 30.59 12.71
CA GLY A 275 -4.51 31.20 11.41
C GLY A 275 -3.37 30.55 10.60
N PRO A 276 -3.14 31.04 9.37
CA PRO A 276 -2.13 30.49 8.48
C PRO A 276 -0.71 30.63 9.02
N SER A 277 0.20 29.82 8.48
CA SER A 277 1.62 29.86 8.84
C SER A 277 2.28 31.19 8.44
N GLU A 278 2.78 31.94 9.41
CA GLU A 278 3.59 33.16 9.22
C GLU A 278 5.10 32.89 9.36
N GLY A 279 5.56 31.77 8.79
CA GLY A 279 6.97 31.37 8.84
C GLY A 279 7.39 30.88 10.24
N SER A 280 8.37 31.54 10.87
CA SER A 280 8.90 31.14 12.18
C SER A 280 8.14 31.72 13.37
N LYS A 281 7.15 32.59 13.14
CA LYS A 281 6.33 33.20 14.20
C LYS A 281 5.20 32.26 14.63
N ALA A 282 4.71 32.46 15.86
CA ALA A 282 3.53 31.74 16.34
C ALA A 282 2.30 32.12 15.50
N ARG A 283 1.45 31.14 15.19
CA ARG A 283 0.21 31.36 14.46
C ARG A 283 -0.80 32.08 15.35
N ALA A 284 -1.58 32.98 14.77
CA ALA A 284 -2.68 33.64 15.47
C ALA A 284 -3.72 32.60 15.92
N VAL A 285 -4.21 32.68 17.15
CA VAL A 285 -5.29 31.81 17.62
C VAL A 285 -6.62 32.46 17.23
N LEU A 286 -7.46 31.72 16.51
CA LEU A 286 -8.72 32.21 15.93
C LEU A 286 -9.94 31.78 16.73
N MET A 287 -9.78 30.81 17.62
CA MET A 287 -10.84 30.26 18.47
C MET A 287 -10.73 30.82 19.89
N THR A 288 -11.87 31.27 20.42
CA THR A 288 -12.01 31.74 21.81
C THR A 288 -12.17 30.56 22.78
N VAL A 289 -11.97 30.83 24.07
CA VAL A 289 -12.12 29.79 25.11
C VAL A 289 -13.60 29.38 25.22
N GLU A 290 -14.51 30.33 25.08
CA GLU A 290 -15.96 30.11 25.11
C GLU A 290 -16.41 29.20 23.95
N GLU A 291 -15.97 29.48 22.72
CA GLU A 291 -16.26 28.62 21.55
C GLU A 291 -15.68 27.21 21.71
N PHE A 292 -14.50 27.09 22.33
CA PHE A 292 -13.89 25.79 22.62
C PHE A 292 -14.69 25.01 23.68
N GLU A 293 -15.18 25.68 24.72
CA GLU A 293 -16.02 25.05 25.76
C GLU A 293 -17.39 24.64 25.23
N GLU A 294 -18.00 25.42 24.34
CA GLU A 294 -19.21 25.03 23.60
C GLU A 294 -18.98 23.81 22.70
N LEU A 295 -17.84 23.75 22.02
CA LEU A 295 -17.46 22.61 21.18
C LEU A 295 -17.24 21.33 22.00
N LEU A 296 -16.70 21.45 23.21
CA LEU A 296 -16.58 20.33 24.16
C LEU A 296 -17.95 19.89 24.71
N ALA A 297 -18.83 20.83 25.02
CA ALA A 297 -20.18 20.55 25.52
C ALA A 297 -21.06 19.88 24.45
N GLY A 298 -20.98 20.32 23.19
CA GLY A 298 -21.72 19.73 22.07
C GLY A 298 -21.25 18.32 21.66
N ALA A 299 -19.97 18.00 21.89
CA ALA A 299 -19.41 16.68 21.63
C ALA A 299 -19.83 15.60 22.66
N GLY A 300 -20.34 16.00 23.83
CA GLY A 300 -20.83 15.11 24.88
C GLY A 300 -22.24 14.55 24.64
N THR A 301 -22.99 15.12 23.69
CA THR A 301 -24.41 14.78 23.45
C THR A 301 -24.62 13.78 22.29
N GLN A 302 -23.55 13.29 21.67
CA GLN A 302 -23.58 12.30 20.58
C GLN A 302 -22.73 11.03 20.86
N ALA A 303 -22.46 10.73 22.13
CA ALA A 303 -21.87 9.45 22.55
C ALA A 303 -22.93 8.53 23.15
#